data_AF-A0A503XM76-F1
#
_entry.id   AF-A0A503XM76-F1
#
_cell.length_a   1.000
_cell.length_b   1.000
_cell.length_c   1.000
_cell.angle_alpha   90.00
_cell.angle_beta   90.00
_cell.angle_gamma   90.00
#
_symmetry.space_group_name_H-M   'P 1'
#
loop_
_entity.id
_entity.type
_entity.pdbx_description
1 polymer ?
#
loop_
_entity_poly.entity_id
_entity_poly.type
_entity_poly.pdbx_seq_one_letter_code
_entity_poly.pdbx_strand_id
1 'polypeptide(L)'
;MSTDTSILRGMARLRKALEKRMRMDDRAEELAAREGARPIRSGTLAAFDTAALGRRLRPMLEFDGRGWRVLADEIGVTSPDLSRVMAGQDIATGKVFAICDWAGLDARAFYRPPLGAPKPRKRPRRTRRSQRVFHGKSTETGVRG
;
A
#
# COMPACT_ATOMS: atom_id res chain seq x y z
N MET A 1 -0.99 27.60 47.66
CA MET A 1 -1.16 26.81 46.43
C MET A 1 0.01 25.84 46.34
N SER A 2 -0.21 24.56 46.64
CA SER A 2 0.87 23.56 46.63
C SER A 2 1.26 23.24 45.19
N THR A 3 2.41 23.75 44.73
CA THR A 3 3.04 23.28 43.49
C THR A 3 3.53 21.86 43.75
N ASP A 4 2.70 20.89 43.40
CA ASP A 4 2.95 19.48 43.63
C ASP A 4 4.17 19.03 42.81
N THR A 5 5.32 18.98 43.49
CA THR A 5 6.63 18.61 42.95
C THR A 5 6.61 17.23 42.27
N SER A 6 5.64 16.36 42.63
CA SER A 6 5.45 15.07 41.98
C SER A 6 4.93 15.20 40.54
N ILE A 7 4.01 16.14 40.30
CA ILE A 7 3.43 16.42 38.98
C ILE A 7 4.51 16.98 38.04
N LEU A 8 5.32 17.92 38.53
CA LEU A 8 6.42 18.49 37.74
C LEU A 8 7.45 17.43 37.33
N ARG A 9 7.80 16.52 38.24
CA ARG A 9 8.69 15.38 37.93
C ARG A 9 8.06 14.39 36.94
N GLY A 10 6.75 14.15 37.06
CA GLY A 10 5.98 13.33 36.12
C GLY A 10 6.01 13.90 34.70
N MET A 11 5.73 15.20 34.56
CA MET A 11 5.74 15.91 33.29
C MET A 11 7.14 15.95 32.65
N ALA A 12 8.18 16.13 33.46
CA ALA A 12 9.57 16.09 32.96
C ALA A 12 9.96 14.70 32.40
N ARG A 13 9.50 13.62 33.02
CA ARG A 13 9.71 12.25 32.53
C ARG A 13 8.95 12.00 31.23
N LEU A 14 7.69 12.43 31.15
CA LEU A 14 6.88 12.32 29.93
C LEU A 14 7.50 13.08 28.76
N ARG A 15 7.94 14.32 29.00
CA ARG A 15 8.63 15.13 27.98
C ARG A 15 9.90 14.45 27.47
N LYS A 16 10.74 13.94 28.37
CA LYS A 16 11.96 13.21 28.00
C LYS A 16 11.68 11.92 27.22
N ALA A 17 10.62 11.20 27.57
CA ALA A 17 10.20 10.01 26.85
C ALA A 17 9.69 10.35 25.44
N LEU A 18 8.93 11.43 25.30
CA LEU A 18 8.42 11.93 24.02
C LEU A 18 9.59 12.37 23.11
N GLU A 19 10.51 13.20 23.62
CA GLU A 19 11.70 13.65 22.89
C GLU A 19 12.59 12.48 22.45
N LYS A 20 12.74 11.45 23.31
CA LYS A 20 13.48 10.23 22.94
C LYS A 20 12.78 9.47 21.80
N ARG A 21 11.44 9.39 21.82
CA ARG A 21 10.66 8.71 20.79
C ARG A 21 10.72 9.46 19.45
N MET A 22 10.52 10.78 19.48
CA MET A 22 10.65 11.62 18.28
C MET A 22 12.03 11.48 17.63
N ARG A 23 13.11 11.47 18.41
CA ARG A 23 14.47 11.25 17.85
C ARG A 23 14.67 9.87 17.21
N MET A 24 13.96 8.84 17.68
CA MET A 24 14.01 7.52 17.06
C MET A 24 13.25 7.52 15.73
N ASP A 25 12.13 8.23 15.66
CA ASP A 25 11.33 8.39 14.45
C ASP A 25 12.09 9.22 13.41
N ASP A 26 12.70 10.35 13.79
CA ASP A 26 13.55 11.17 12.90
C ASP A 26 14.71 10.35 12.32
N ARG A 27 15.34 9.51 13.16
CA ARG A 27 16.46 8.66 12.73
C ARG A 27 15.99 7.52 11.83
N ALA A 28 14.81 6.97 12.08
CA ALA A 28 14.20 5.95 11.22
C ALA A 28 13.80 6.55 9.85
N GLU A 29 13.27 7.77 9.85
CA GLU A 29 12.93 8.52 8.64
C GLU A 29 14.20 8.91 7.85
N GLU A 30 15.27 9.35 8.52
CA GLU A 30 16.57 9.63 7.89
C GLU A 30 17.18 8.37 7.25
N LEU A 31 17.10 7.23 7.93
CA LEU A 31 17.56 5.93 7.40
C LEU A 31 16.71 5.51 6.18
N ALA A 32 15.39 5.65 6.24
CA ALA A 32 14.49 5.34 5.13
C ALA A 32 14.75 6.26 3.92
N ALA A 33 14.97 7.55 4.14
CA ALA A 33 15.31 8.51 3.08
C ALA A 33 16.64 8.17 2.39
N ARG A 34 17.64 7.71 3.15
CA ARG A 34 18.92 7.24 2.60
C ARG A 34 18.80 5.93 1.82
N GLU A 35 17.89 5.05 2.19
CA GLU A 35 17.65 3.79 1.47
C GLU A 35 16.83 3.99 0.19
N GLY A 36 15.93 4.97 0.13
CA GLY A 36 15.10 5.28 -1.04
C GLY A 36 15.86 5.79 -2.28
N ALA A 37 17.09 6.30 -2.11
CA ALA A 37 17.90 6.87 -3.19
C ALA A 37 18.88 5.88 -3.87
N ARG A 38 18.97 4.64 -3.39
CA ARG A 38 19.86 3.63 -3.97
C ARG A 38 19.19 2.91 -5.15
N PRO A 39 19.95 2.47 -6.18
CA PRO A 39 19.43 1.55 -7.21
C PRO A 39 18.78 0.34 -6.55
N ILE A 40 17.76 -0.28 -7.18
CA ILE A 40 17.18 -1.55 -6.67
C ILE A 40 18.32 -2.53 -6.46
N ARG A 41 18.72 -2.75 -5.19
CA ARG A 41 19.65 -3.84 -4.88
C ARG A 41 18.91 -5.13 -5.19
N SER A 42 19.58 -6.08 -5.84
CA SER A 42 19.13 -7.47 -5.92
C SER A 42 18.87 -7.95 -4.49
N GLY A 43 17.63 -7.84 -3.99
CA GLY A 43 17.34 -8.05 -2.57
C GLY A 43 16.15 -7.28 -1.98
N THR A 44 15.57 -6.29 -2.66
CA THR A 44 14.28 -5.70 -2.23
C THR A 44 13.24 -5.83 -3.35
N LEU A 45 12.87 -7.08 -3.60
CA LEU A 45 11.83 -7.45 -4.55
C LEU A 45 10.47 -6.89 -4.11
N ALA A 46 9.57 -6.74 -5.07
CA ALA A 46 8.18 -6.44 -4.76
C ALA A 46 7.61 -7.56 -3.87
N ALA A 47 6.93 -7.18 -2.80
CA ALA A 47 6.36 -8.13 -1.85
C ALA A 47 5.01 -7.64 -1.33
N PHE A 48 4.25 -8.52 -0.70
CA PHE A 48 3.11 -8.13 0.10
C PHE A 48 3.52 -8.05 1.58
N ASP A 49 2.94 -7.14 2.34
CA ASP A 49 3.01 -7.17 3.80
C ASP A 49 1.97 -8.16 4.34
N THR A 50 2.29 -9.45 4.24
CA THR A 50 1.41 -10.52 4.73
C THR A 50 1.24 -10.49 6.24
N ALA A 51 2.22 -9.96 6.98
CA ALA A 51 2.08 -9.73 8.42
C ALA A 51 1.02 -8.66 8.73
N ALA A 52 1.00 -7.55 7.98
CA ALA A 52 -0.06 -6.55 8.08
C ALA A 52 -1.42 -7.10 7.67
N LEU A 53 -1.46 -7.91 6.60
CA LEU A 53 -2.68 -8.62 6.19
C LEU A 53 -3.19 -9.52 7.32
N GLY A 54 -2.32 -10.33 7.93
CA GLY A 54 -2.66 -11.20 9.04
C GLY A 54 -3.22 -10.46 10.25
N ARG A 55 -2.64 -9.30 10.61
CA ARG A 55 -3.16 -8.44 11.70
C ARG A 55 -4.57 -7.91 11.42
N ARG A 56 -4.90 -7.61 10.16
CA ARG A 56 -6.24 -7.15 9.76
C ARG A 56 -7.24 -8.30 9.68
N LEU A 57 -6.80 -9.45 9.19
CA LEU A 57 -7.63 -10.62 8.95
C LEU A 57 -8.00 -11.35 10.25
N ARG A 58 -7.09 -11.40 11.22
CA ARG A 58 -7.30 -12.11 12.50
C ARG A 58 -8.63 -11.80 13.21
N PRO A 59 -8.98 -10.53 13.50
CA PRO A 59 -10.25 -10.25 14.18
C PRO A 59 -11.49 -10.65 13.37
N MET A 60 -11.40 -10.65 12.03
CA MET A 60 -12.50 -11.07 11.15
C MET A 60 -12.71 -12.58 11.23
N LEU A 61 -11.63 -13.36 11.22
CA LEU A 61 -11.69 -14.82 11.36
C LEU A 61 -12.15 -15.23 12.77
N GLU A 62 -11.70 -14.51 13.80
CA GLU A 62 -12.13 -14.75 15.18
C GLU A 62 -13.63 -14.45 15.38
N PHE A 63 -14.15 -13.41 14.73
CA PHE A 63 -15.57 -13.06 14.76
C PHE A 63 -16.44 -14.07 13.98
N ASP A 64 -15.97 -14.54 12.83
CA ASP A 64 -16.69 -15.52 12.00
C ASP A 64 -16.90 -16.86 12.74
N GLY A 65 -15.92 -17.28 13.55
CA GLY A 65 -16.03 -18.43 14.43
C GLY A 65 -16.06 -19.80 13.73
N ARG A 66 -16.09 -19.85 12.39
CA ARG A 66 -15.95 -21.10 11.63
C ARG A 66 -14.50 -21.57 11.63
N GLY A 67 -14.31 -22.88 11.53
CA GLY A 67 -12.98 -23.47 11.43
C GLY A 67 -12.25 -23.02 10.16
N TRP A 68 -10.93 -22.86 10.25
CA TRP A 68 -10.10 -22.32 9.16
C TRP A 68 -10.20 -23.09 7.83
N ARG A 69 -10.53 -24.39 7.88
CA ARG A 69 -10.74 -25.19 6.66
C ARG A 69 -11.96 -24.72 5.88
N VAL A 70 -13.08 -24.52 6.57
CA VAL A 70 -14.33 -24.07 5.95
C VAL A 70 -14.15 -22.71 5.28
N LEU A 71 -13.47 -21.78 5.97
CA LEU A 71 -13.17 -20.46 5.43
C LEU A 71 -12.20 -20.52 4.24
N ALA A 72 -11.16 -21.35 4.33
CA ALA A 72 -10.23 -21.52 3.23
C ALA A 72 -10.93 -22.02 1.96
N ASP A 73 -11.83 -23.00 2.10
CA ASP A 73 -12.59 -23.55 0.98
C ASP A 73 -13.51 -22.49 0.34
N GLU A 74 -14.16 -21.64 1.14
CA GLU A 74 -15.02 -20.54 0.65
C GLU A 74 -14.21 -19.47 -0.10
N ILE A 75 -13.04 -19.10 0.42
CA ILE A 75 -12.14 -18.11 -0.20
C ILE A 75 -11.49 -18.67 -1.47
N GLY A 76 -11.43 -19.99 -1.62
CA GLY A 76 -10.67 -20.66 -2.69
C GLY A 76 -9.16 -20.71 -2.42
N VAL A 77 -8.77 -20.79 -1.14
CA VAL A 77 -7.38 -21.00 -0.69
C VAL A 77 -7.28 -22.24 0.19
N THR A 78 -6.07 -22.58 0.65
CA THR A 78 -5.89 -23.73 1.55
C THR A 78 -5.70 -23.27 2.99
N SER A 79 -6.05 -24.11 3.97
CA SER A 79 -5.80 -23.78 5.38
C SER A 79 -4.32 -23.51 5.73
N PRO A 80 -3.32 -24.17 5.09
CA PRO A 80 -1.92 -23.75 5.22
C PRO A 80 -1.65 -22.34 4.71
N ASP A 81 -2.35 -21.85 3.68
CA ASP A 81 -2.15 -20.48 3.20
C ASP A 81 -2.58 -19.45 4.25
N LEU A 82 -3.72 -19.67 4.91
CA LEU A 82 -4.18 -18.83 6.03
C LEU A 82 -3.17 -18.87 7.19
N SER A 83 -2.61 -20.05 7.48
CA SER A 83 -1.56 -20.20 8.50
C SER A 83 -0.29 -19.42 8.16
N ARG A 84 0.17 -19.47 6.90
CA ARG A 84 1.31 -18.66 6.42
C ARG A 84 1.06 -17.17 6.58
N VAL A 85 -0.14 -16.69 6.22
CA VAL A 85 -0.53 -15.29 6.40
C VAL A 85 -0.50 -14.90 7.87
N MET A 86 -1.03 -15.73 8.77
CA MET A 86 -0.98 -15.49 10.22
C MET A 86 0.45 -15.48 10.78
N ALA A 87 1.36 -16.24 10.18
CA ALA A 87 2.78 -16.24 10.50
C ALA A 87 3.56 -15.11 9.80
N GLY A 88 2.92 -14.27 8.98
CA GLY A 88 3.57 -13.22 8.20
C GLY A 88 4.49 -13.74 7.10
N GLN A 89 4.28 -14.99 6.65
CA GLN A 89 5.03 -15.62 5.56
C GLN A 89 4.44 -15.25 4.20
N ASP A 90 5.26 -15.29 3.17
CA ASP A 90 4.84 -14.99 1.81
C ASP A 90 3.93 -16.07 1.23
N ILE A 91 2.96 -15.62 0.43
CA ILE A 91 2.04 -16.46 -0.33
C ILE A 91 1.93 -15.93 -1.77
N ALA A 92 1.43 -16.78 -2.67
CA ALA A 92 1.22 -16.39 -4.06
C ALA A 92 0.27 -15.20 -4.17
N THR A 93 0.56 -14.27 -5.08
CA THR A 93 -0.21 -13.02 -5.27
C THR A 93 -1.71 -13.26 -5.49
N GLY A 94 -2.09 -14.28 -6.26
CA GLY A 94 -3.50 -14.61 -6.48
C GLY A 94 -4.25 -14.94 -5.18
N LYS A 95 -3.56 -15.54 -4.21
CA LYS A 95 -4.13 -15.87 -2.90
C LYS A 95 -4.32 -14.62 -2.03
N VAL A 96 -3.41 -13.65 -2.14
CA VAL A 96 -3.58 -12.35 -1.47
C VAL A 96 -4.84 -11.65 -1.97
N PHE A 97 -5.06 -11.63 -3.30
CA PHE A 97 -6.27 -11.07 -3.87
C PHE A 97 -7.53 -11.79 -3.38
N ALA A 98 -7.59 -13.12 -3.47
CA ALA A 98 -8.74 -13.89 -3.00
C ALA A 98 -9.09 -13.61 -1.52
N ILE A 99 -8.08 -13.58 -0.65
CA ILE A 99 -8.27 -13.27 0.78
C ILE A 99 -8.77 -11.83 0.97
N CYS A 100 -8.20 -10.87 0.25
CA CYS A 100 -8.59 -9.46 0.36
C CYS A 100 -10.02 -9.23 -0.17
N ASP A 101 -10.38 -9.86 -1.29
CA ASP A 101 -11.71 -9.76 -1.89
C ASP A 101 -12.78 -10.32 -0.94
N TRP A 102 -12.52 -11.48 -0.33
CA TRP A 102 -13.41 -12.04 0.71
C TRP A 102 -13.51 -11.15 1.95
N ALA A 103 -12.38 -10.60 2.41
CA ALA A 103 -12.34 -9.73 3.59
C ALA A 103 -12.81 -8.29 3.32
N GLY A 104 -13.19 -7.93 2.09
CA GLY A 104 -13.52 -6.55 1.72
C GLY A 104 -12.36 -5.57 1.93
N LEU A 105 -11.12 -6.04 1.82
CA LEU A 105 -9.89 -5.27 1.98
C LEU A 105 -9.28 -4.91 0.61
N ASP A 106 -8.60 -3.78 0.52
CA ASP A 106 -7.82 -3.45 -0.67
C ASP A 106 -6.45 -4.13 -0.65
N ALA A 107 -6.23 -5.08 -1.57
CA ALA A 107 -4.94 -5.76 -1.72
C ALA A 107 -3.78 -4.78 -2.00
N ARG A 108 -4.03 -3.64 -2.68
CA ARG A 108 -3.00 -2.62 -2.95
C ARG A 108 -2.48 -1.99 -1.67
N ALA A 109 -3.27 -1.92 -0.60
CA ALA A 109 -2.84 -1.38 0.68
C ALA A 109 -1.71 -2.20 1.32
N PHE A 110 -1.59 -3.48 0.96
CA PHE A 110 -0.55 -4.38 1.46
C PHE A 110 0.61 -4.54 0.48
N TYR A 111 0.53 -3.97 -0.71
CA TYR A 111 1.58 -4.08 -1.70
C TYR A 111 2.76 -3.18 -1.35
N ARG A 112 3.95 -3.78 -1.21
CA ARG A 112 5.21 -3.05 -1.06
C ARG A 112 5.95 -3.03 -2.41
N PRO A 113 6.06 -1.84 -3.05
CA PRO A 113 6.82 -1.72 -4.27
C PRO A 113 8.32 -1.98 -4.00
N PRO A 114 9.07 -2.45 -5.01
CA PRO A 114 10.50 -2.62 -4.88
C PRO A 114 11.19 -1.27 -4.64
N LEU A 115 12.12 -1.22 -3.70
CA LEU A 115 12.87 0.01 -3.40
C LEU A 115 13.79 0.37 -4.57
N GLY A 116 13.80 1.64 -4.97
CA GLY A 116 14.61 2.13 -6.10
C GLY A 116 14.03 1.83 -7.48
N ALA A 117 12.77 1.38 -7.57
CA ALA A 117 12.13 1.11 -8.84
C ALA A 117 12.02 2.37 -9.71
N PRO A 118 12.32 2.29 -11.03
CA PRO A 118 12.15 3.42 -11.92
C PRO A 118 10.68 3.85 -11.95
N LYS A 119 10.44 5.14 -12.22
CA LYS A 119 9.08 5.69 -12.35
C LYS A 119 8.26 4.86 -13.35
N PRO A 120 6.95 4.67 -13.11
CA PRO A 120 6.09 3.93 -14.01
C PRO A 120 6.27 4.39 -15.46
N ARG A 121 6.43 3.43 -16.37
CA ARG A 121 6.55 3.73 -17.81
C ARG A 121 5.30 4.50 -18.24
N LYS A 122 5.50 5.70 -18.82
CA LYS A 122 4.41 6.44 -19.47
C LYS A 122 3.91 5.59 -20.63
N ARG A 123 2.68 5.08 -20.54
CA ARG A 123 2.05 4.43 -21.70
C ARG A 123 1.91 5.50 -22.79
N PRO A 124 2.32 5.23 -24.04
CA PRO A 124 1.98 6.12 -25.13
C PRO A 124 0.46 6.26 -25.12
N ARG A 125 -0.02 7.49 -24.91
CA ARG A 125 -1.45 7.78 -25.08
C ARG A 125 -1.79 7.30 -26.48
N ARG A 126 -2.81 6.46 -26.60
CA ARG A 126 -3.43 6.16 -27.89
C ARG A 126 -3.81 7.52 -28.47
N THR A 127 -2.98 8.05 -29.37
CA THR A 127 -3.32 9.24 -30.11
C THR A 127 -4.54 8.81 -30.90
N ARG A 128 -5.74 9.23 -30.46
CA ARG A 128 -6.88 9.28 -31.36
C ARG A 128 -6.34 10.02 -32.58
N ARG A 129 -6.28 9.33 -33.72
CA ARG A 129 -6.01 9.94 -35.03
C ARG A 129 -6.77 11.26 -35.02
N SER A 130 -6.03 12.36 -34.95
CA SER A 130 -6.57 13.69 -35.19
C SER A 130 -7.35 13.56 -36.48
N GLN A 131 -8.66 13.75 -36.40
CA GLN A 131 -9.48 13.88 -37.59
C GLN A 131 -8.77 14.91 -38.45
N ARG A 132 -8.37 14.50 -39.66
CA ARG A 132 -7.92 15.42 -40.69
C ARG A 132 -8.99 16.49 -40.78
N VAL A 133 -8.71 17.67 -40.25
CA VAL A 133 -9.45 18.89 -40.57
C VAL A 133 -9.24 19.11 -42.06
N PHE A 134 -10.19 18.60 -42.83
CA PHE A 134 -10.33 18.89 -44.25
C PHE A 134 -10.66 20.38 -44.34
N HIS A 135 -9.65 21.22 -44.61
CA HIS A 135 -9.85 22.59 -45.05
C HIS A 135 -10.33 22.55 -46.50
N GLY A 136 -11.61 22.24 -46.69
CA GLY A 136 -12.30 22.54 -47.95
C GLY A 136 -12.43 24.06 -48.03
N LYS A 137 -11.60 24.69 -48.86
CA LYS A 137 -11.88 26.04 -49.35
C LYS A 137 -13.11 25.93 -50.26
N SER A 138 -14.29 26.14 -49.69
CA SER A 138 -15.51 26.27 -50.49
C SER A 138 -15.37 27.49 -51.39
N THR A 139 -15.41 27.25 -52.68
CA THR A 139 -15.48 28.23 -53.76
C THR A 139 -16.73 29.09 -53.61
N GLU A 140 -16.55 30.39 -53.42
CA GLU A 140 -17.59 31.39 -53.65
C GLU A 140 -18.09 31.26 -55.09
N THR A 141 -19.31 30.77 -55.27
CA THR A 141 -20.10 31.03 -56.47
C THR A 141 -20.88 32.30 -56.21
N GLY A 142 -20.29 33.43 -56.60
CA GLY A 142 -20.98 34.71 -56.62
C GLY A 142 -22.08 34.68 -57.68
N VAL A 143 -23.33 34.71 -57.24
CA VAL A 143 -24.45 35.16 -58.05
C VAL A 143 -24.62 36.65 -57.79
N ARG A 144 -24.48 37.48 -58.84
CA ARG A 144 -25.23 38.73 -59.08
C ARG A 144 -24.77 39.36 -60.40
N GLY A 145 -25.73 39.56 -61.32
CA GLY A 145 -25.57 40.23 -62.61
C GLY A 145 -26.44 39.59 -63.65
#